data_AF-A0A1D6GSM0-F1
#
_entry.id   AF-A0A1D6GSM0-F1
#
_cell.length_a   1.000
_cell.length_b   1.000
_cell.length_c   1.000
_cell.angle_alpha   90.00
_cell.angle_beta   90.00
_cell.angle_gamma   90.00
#
_symmetry.space_group_name_H-M   'P 1'
#
loop_
_entity.id
_entity.type
_entity.pdbx_description
1 polymer ?
#
loop_
_entity_poly.entity_id
_entity_poly.type
_entity_poly.pdbx_seq_one_letter_code
_entity_poly.pdbx_strand_id
1 'polypeptide(L)'
;MTIDEHYESLQHCKNADTSGPANDVYELVRTSELKRTKGISTSDIITTILKDYNQYIMWNLTCGYNHKDLGISYVKENQLMVNMGISKLREKVKEQQEKLCGGDIHPHRMNNKQTQIPVTTQCGIVDPFNP
;
A
#
# COMPACT_ATOMS: atom_id res chain seq x y z
N MET A 1 -18.54 53.66 -0.65
CA MET A 1 -17.52 52.62 -0.43
C MET A 1 -18.27 51.30 -0.31
N THR A 2 -18.76 50.79 -1.44
CA THR A 2 -19.48 49.51 -1.49
C THR A 2 -18.42 48.46 -1.73
N ILE A 3 -18.14 47.67 -0.71
CA ILE A 3 -17.36 46.45 -0.85
C ILE A 3 -18.36 45.46 -1.44
N ASP A 4 -18.41 45.37 -2.77
CA ASP A 4 -19.07 44.25 -3.43
C ASP A 4 -18.23 43.01 -3.12
N GLU A 5 -18.58 42.35 -2.01
CA GLU A 5 -18.06 41.04 -1.64
C GLU A 5 -18.58 40.02 -2.66
N HIS A 6 -17.92 39.96 -3.81
CA HIS A 6 -18.12 38.90 -4.78
C HIS A 6 -17.46 37.64 -4.20
N TYR A 7 -18.16 36.99 -3.27
CA TYR A 7 -17.71 35.73 -2.69
C TYR A 7 -17.68 34.70 -3.82
N GLU A 8 -16.48 34.35 -4.26
CA GLU A 8 -16.30 33.28 -5.25
C GLU A 8 -16.85 31.98 -4.71
N SER A 9 -17.61 31.27 -5.56
CA SER A 9 -18.37 30.11 -5.12
C SER A 9 -17.43 28.95 -4.74
N LEU A 10 -17.64 28.34 -3.57
CA LEU A 10 -16.81 27.20 -3.13
C LEU A 10 -17.19 25.93 -3.88
N GLN A 11 -16.22 25.36 -4.59
CA GLN A 11 -16.33 24.06 -5.22
C GLN A 11 -15.63 23.00 -4.35
N HIS A 12 -16.39 22.04 -3.83
CA HIS A 12 -15.84 20.95 -3.02
C HIS A 12 -16.52 19.61 -3.33
N CYS A 13 -15.86 18.51 -2.92
CA CYS A 13 -16.41 17.16 -3.04
C CYS A 13 -17.63 17.01 -2.10
N LYS A 14 -18.56 16.09 -2.42
CA LYS A 14 -19.81 15.85 -1.67
C LYS A 14 -19.63 15.34 -0.23
N ASN A 15 -18.41 15.08 0.21
CA ASN A 15 -18.16 14.46 1.51
C ASN A 15 -18.52 15.46 2.61
N ALA A 16 -19.23 14.99 3.66
CA ALA A 16 -19.57 15.82 4.80
C ALA A 16 -18.33 16.05 5.66
N ASP A 17 -17.95 17.31 5.85
CA ASP A 17 -16.81 17.68 6.69
C ASP A 17 -17.28 17.94 8.12
N THR A 18 -17.06 16.96 9.00
CA THR A 18 -17.46 16.97 10.43
C THR A 18 -16.36 17.49 11.35
N SER A 19 -15.41 18.27 10.82
CA SER A 19 -14.31 18.85 11.61
C SER A 19 -14.80 19.91 12.61
N GLY A 20 -15.99 20.46 12.40
CA GLY A 20 -16.65 21.44 13.27
C GLY A 20 -17.79 20.87 14.11
N PRO A 21 -18.50 21.73 14.86
CA PRO A 21 -19.65 21.33 15.67
C PRO A 21 -20.91 21.00 14.84
N ALA A 22 -20.92 21.36 13.55
CA ALA A 22 -21.99 21.08 12.61
C ALA A 22 -21.74 19.75 11.86
N ASN A 23 -22.81 19.19 11.30
CA ASN A 23 -22.74 17.93 10.54
C ASN A 23 -21.94 18.06 9.23
N ASP A 24 -21.92 19.25 8.61
CA ASP A 24 -21.06 19.59 7.47
C ASP A 24 -20.75 21.09 7.53
N VAL A 25 -19.47 21.46 7.61
CA VAL A 25 -19.02 22.86 7.71
C VAL A 25 -19.35 23.65 6.44
N TYR A 26 -19.45 23.00 5.28
CA TYR A 26 -19.58 23.67 3.98
C TYR A 26 -21.00 23.64 3.39
N GLU A 27 -21.99 23.16 4.14
CA GLU A 27 -23.36 22.98 3.65
C GLU A 27 -23.98 24.28 3.08
N LEU A 28 -23.80 25.40 3.78
CA LEU A 28 -24.40 26.69 3.42
C LEU A 28 -23.76 27.35 2.19
N VAL A 29 -22.50 27.04 1.90
CA VAL A 29 -21.67 27.78 0.93
C VAL A 29 -21.41 26.97 -0.35
N ARG A 30 -21.75 25.67 -0.37
CA ARG A 30 -21.53 24.78 -1.51
C ARG A 30 -22.53 25.10 -2.63
N THR A 31 -22.03 25.54 -3.78
CA THR A 31 -22.86 25.86 -4.96
C THR A 31 -22.87 24.76 -6.01
N SER A 32 -21.79 23.99 -6.12
CA SER A 32 -21.65 22.93 -7.13
C SER A 32 -20.91 21.71 -6.60
N GLU A 33 -21.36 20.53 -7.03
CA GLU A 33 -20.82 19.25 -6.59
C GLU A 33 -19.66 18.81 -7.51
N LEU A 34 -18.45 18.72 -6.96
CA LEU A 34 -17.32 18.07 -7.63
C LEU A 34 -17.29 16.57 -7.31
N LYS A 35 -16.90 15.76 -8.29
CA LYS A 35 -16.66 14.33 -8.11
C LYS A 35 -15.18 14.10 -7.81
N ARG A 36 -14.90 13.31 -6.77
CA ARG A 36 -13.53 12.88 -6.47
C ARG A 36 -13.02 11.95 -7.56
N THR A 37 -11.74 12.07 -7.89
CA THR A 37 -11.07 11.11 -8.79
C THR A 37 -10.97 9.76 -8.10
N LYS A 38 -11.42 8.71 -8.78
CA LYS A 38 -11.30 7.34 -8.26
C LYS A 38 -9.84 6.91 -8.27
N GLY A 39 -9.40 6.24 -7.20
CA GLY A 39 -8.08 5.62 -7.11
C GLY A 39 -6.91 6.57 -6.84
N ILE A 40 -7.17 7.85 -6.59
CA ILE A 40 -6.13 8.81 -6.21
C ILE A 40 -6.54 9.51 -4.91
N SER A 41 -5.77 9.26 -3.86
CA SER A 41 -5.92 9.89 -2.55
C SER A 41 -4.56 9.97 -1.88
N THR A 42 -4.35 10.95 -1.00
CA THR A 42 -3.14 11.02 -0.18
C THR A 42 -2.94 9.74 0.61
N SER A 43 -4.02 9.18 1.19
CA SER A 43 -3.99 7.91 1.90
C SER A 43 -3.61 6.72 1.00
N ASP A 44 -4.07 6.71 -0.25
CA ASP A 44 -3.77 5.64 -1.21
C ASP A 44 -2.29 5.69 -1.62
N ILE A 45 -1.76 6.90 -1.82
CA ILE A 45 -0.33 7.14 -2.10
C ILE A 45 0.53 6.71 -0.90
N ILE A 46 0.19 7.16 0.31
CA ILE A 46 0.91 6.79 1.55
C ILE A 46 0.91 5.26 1.71
N THR A 47 -0.24 4.61 1.55
CA THR A 47 -0.35 3.16 1.68
C THR A 47 0.48 2.42 0.64
N THR A 48 0.59 2.97 -0.57
CA THR A 48 1.45 2.40 -1.63
C THR A 48 2.93 2.48 -1.23
N ILE A 49 3.39 3.63 -0.73
CA ILE A 49 4.78 3.79 -0.23
C ILE A 49 5.07 2.83 0.92
N LEU A 50 4.11 2.67 1.85
CA LEU A 50 4.28 1.78 3.00
C LEU A 50 4.34 0.30 2.63
N LYS A 51 3.60 -0.14 1.58
CA LYS A 51 3.60 -1.54 1.12
C LYS A 51 5.00 -2.02 0.75
N ASP A 52 5.75 -1.20 0.02
CA ASP A 52 7.05 -1.56 -0.53
C ASP A 52 8.23 -1.17 0.38
N TYR A 53 7.94 -0.68 1.59
CA TYR A 53 8.97 -0.24 2.53
C TYR A 53 9.98 -1.36 2.89
N ASN A 54 9.52 -2.61 3.02
CA ASN A 54 10.42 -3.74 3.26
C ASN A 54 11.40 -3.98 2.09
N GLN A 55 10.95 -3.78 0.85
CA GLN A 55 11.79 -3.94 -0.34
C GLN A 55 12.85 -2.85 -0.40
N TYR A 56 12.48 -1.61 -0.06
CA TYR A 56 13.43 -0.51 0.07
C TYR A 56 14.52 -0.83 1.08
N ILE A 57 14.16 -1.33 2.27
CA ILE A 57 15.15 -1.70 3.29
C ILE A 57 16.07 -2.81 2.78
N MET A 58 15.52 -3.87 2.19
CA MET A 58 16.31 -5.00 1.68
C MET A 58 17.36 -4.54 0.66
N TRP A 59 16.99 -3.66 -0.28
CA TRP A 59 17.92 -3.12 -1.27
C TRP A 59 19.05 -2.35 -0.60
N ASN A 60 18.73 -1.47 0.33
CA ASN A 60 19.76 -0.68 1.03
C ASN A 60 20.70 -1.56 1.86
N LEU A 61 20.18 -2.57 2.56
CA LEU A 61 21.01 -3.54 3.28
C LEU A 61 21.94 -4.31 2.33
N THR A 62 21.48 -4.67 1.12
CA THR A 62 22.35 -5.31 0.12
C THR A 62 23.45 -4.39 -0.41
N CYS A 63 23.19 -3.08 -0.48
CA CYS A 63 24.19 -2.10 -0.85
C CYS A 63 25.21 -1.80 0.27
N GLY A 64 24.97 -2.28 1.50
CA GLY A 64 25.88 -2.11 2.64
C GLY A 64 25.53 -0.95 3.58
N TYR A 65 24.32 -0.40 3.51
CA TYR A 65 23.84 0.56 4.50
C TYR A 65 23.53 -0.13 5.84
N ASN A 66 23.74 0.60 6.94
CA ASN A 66 23.53 0.09 8.29
C ASN A 66 22.10 0.35 8.77
N HIS A 67 21.55 -0.51 9.64
CA HIS A 67 20.22 -0.34 10.23
C HIS A 67 20.02 1.02 10.93
N LYS A 68 21.09 1.57 11.52
CA LYS A 68 21.03 2.84 12.24
C LYS A 68 20.70 4.02 11.33
N ASP A 69 21.24 4.02 10.12
CA ASP A 69 21.03 5.08 9.13
C ASP A 69 19.64 4.97 8.48
N LEU A 70 19.12 3.75 8.41
CA LEU A 70 17.78 3.43 7.89
C LEU A 70 16.66 3.61 8.93
N GLY A 71 17.00 3.88 10.19
CA GLY A 71 16.02 4.04 11.28
C GLY A 71 15.28 2.74 11.64
N ILE A 72 15.88 1.58 11.39
CA ILE A 72 15.29 0.27 11.67
C ILE A 72 15.97 -0.41 12.86
N SER A 73 15.22 -1.26 13.56
CA SER A 73 15.78 -2.07 14.65
C SER A 73 16.76 -3.13 14.12
N TYR A 74 17.79 -3.44 14.90
CA TYR A 74 18.76 -4.50 14.62
C TYR A 74 18.11 -5.87 14.36
N VAL A 75 17.07 -6.21 15.12
CA VAL A 75 16.33 -7.46 14.93
C VAL A 75 15.66 -7.52 13.55
N LYS A 76 15.12 -6.40 13.08
CA LYS A 76 14.45 -6.32 11.78
C LYS A 76 15.42 -6.48 10.62
N GLU A 77 16.59 -5.84 10.71
CA GLU A 77 17.68 -6.02 9.75
C GLU A 77 18.08 -7.50 9.61
N ASN A 78 18.39 -8.16 10.73
CA ASN A 78 18.75 -9.57 10.72
C ASN A 78 17.64 -10.48 10.18
N GLN A 79 16.39 -10.21 10.54
CA GLN A 79 15.25 -10.95 10.00
C GLN A 79 15.17 -10.84 8.47
N LEU A 80 15.35 -9.64 7.91
CA LEU A 80 15.32 -9.41 6.47
C LEU A 80 16.49 -10.10 5.76
N MET A 81 17.70 -10.02 6.33
CA MET A 81 18.87 -10.70 5.78
C MET A 81 18.73 -12.23 5.78
N VAL A 82 18.26 -12.80 6.89
CA VAL A 82 18.03 -14.25 7.03
C VAL A 82 16.95 -14.71 6.05
N ASN A 83 15.84 -13.98 5.94
CA ASN A 83 14.78 -14.30 4.98
C ASN A 83 15.31 -14.30 3.54
N MET A 84 16.15 -13.33 3.17
CA MET A 84 16.77 -13.27 1.85
C MET A 84 17.72 -14.46 1.61
N GLY A 85 18.54 -14.83 2.61
CA GLY A 85 19.42 -15.99 2.53
C GLY A 85 18.65 -17.31 2.35
N ILE A 86 17.57 -17.48 3.10
CA ILE A 86 16.68 -18.64 3.01
C ILE A 86 16.01 -18.69 1.64
N SER A 87 15.52 -17.57 1.09
CA SER A 87 14.91 -17.53 -0.25
C SER A 87 15.90 -17.96 -1.34
N LYS A 88 17.14 -17.44 -1.31
CA LYS A 88 18.20 -17.85 -2.25
C LYS A 88 18.54 -19.33 -2.14
N LEU A 89 18.55 -19.88 -0.92
CA LEU A 89 18.77 -21.30 -0.70
C LEU A 89 17.62 -22.13 -1.30
N ARG A 90 16.36 -21.73 -1.07
CA ARG A 90 15.20 -22.42 -1.64
C ARG A 90 15.23 -22.40 -3.17
N GLU A 91 15.62 -21.29 -3.79
CA GLU A 91 15.76 -21.19 -5.25
C GLU A 91 16.82 -22.15 -5.78
N LYS A 92 18.01 -22.19 -5.17
CA LYS A 92 19.06 -23.13 -5.56
C LYS A 92 18.65 -24.59 -5.40
N VAL A 93 17.93 -24.92 -4.32
CA VAL A 93 17.39 -26.27 -4.11
C VAL A 93 16.36 -26.62 -5.18
N LYS A 94 15.48 -25.67 -5.54
CA LYS A 94 14.49 -25.86 -6.61
C LYS A 94 15.17 -26.08 -7.97
N GLU A 95 16.19 -25.29 -8.29
CA GLU A 95 16.98 -25.44 -9.52
C GLU A 95 17.68 -26.80 -9.60
N GLN A 96 18.22 -27.29 -8.47
CA GLN A 96 18.81 -28.64 -8.40
C GLN A 96 17.77 -29.75 -8.55
N GLN A 97 16.58 -29.58 -7.96
CA GLN A 97 15.47 -30.52 -8.12
C GLN A 97 15.00 -30.59 -9.57
N GLU A 98 14.87 -29.45 -10.28
CA GLU A 98 14.49 -29.40 -11.69
C GLU A 98 15.54 -30.06 -12.61
N LYS A 99 16.84 -29.94 -12.28
CA LYS A 99 17.93 -30.57 -13.04
C LYS A 99 18.06 -32.07 -12.82
N LEU A 100 17.79 -32.55 -11.60
CA LEU A 100 17.91 -33.98 -11.24
C LEU A 100 16.62 -34.76 -11.53
N CYS A 101 15.47 -34.10 -11.39
CA CYS A 101 14.15 -34.69 -11.54
C CYS A 101 13.49 -34.04 -12.75
N GLY A 102 13.73 -34.58 -13.96
CA GLY A 102 12.94 -34.27 -15.16
C GLY A 102 11.51 -34.84 -15.10
N GLY A 103 10.88 -34.85 -13.92
CA GLY A 103 9.55 -35.36 -13.66
C GLY A 103 8.89 -34.54 -12.56
N ASP A 104 7.66 -34.12 -12.82
CA ASP A 104 6.91 -33.11 -12.07
C ASP A 104 6.75 -33.44 -10.58
N ILE A 105 7.61 -32.88 -9.73
CA ILE A 105 7.31 -32.77 -8.31
C ILE A 105 6.41 -31.54 -8.17
N HIS A 106 5.08 -31.75 -8.15
CA HIS A 106 4.15 -30.71 -7.73
C HIS A 106 4.44 -30.38 -6.26
N PRO A 107 5.01 -29.19 -5.93
CA PRO A 107 5.22 -28.86 -4.54
C PRO A 107 3.84 -28.67 -3.90
N HIS A 108 3.54 -29.45 -2.85
CA HIS A 108 2.39 -29.17 -2.00
C HIS A 108 2.60 -27.74 -1.47
N ARG A 109 1.76 -26.82 -1.94
CA ARG A 109 1.82 -25.40 -1.58
C ARG A 109 1.68 -25.28 -0.07
N MET A 110 2.80 -25.11 0.63
CA MET A 110 2.80 -24.67 2.02
C MET A 110 2.26 -23.24 2.01
N ASN A 111 0.96 -23.12 2.25
CA ASN A 111 0.26 -21.89 2.54
C ASN A 111 0.81 -21.34 3.86
N ASN A 112 1.96 -20.65 3.76
CA ASN A 112 2.34 -19.67 4.75
C ASN A 112 1.25 -18.60 4.69
N LYS A 113 0.29 -18.70 5.61
CA LYS A 113 -0.61 -17.61 5.91
C LYS A 113 0.30 -16.48 6.41
N GLN A 114 0.75 -15.63 5.48
CA GLN A 114 1.04 -14.25 5.81
C GLN A 114 -0.18 -13.82 6.61
N THR A 115 0.01 -13.48 7.90
CA THR A 115 -1.04 -12.91 8.73
C THR A 115 -1.50 -11.64 8.02
N GLN A 116 -2.50 -11.81 7.15
CA GLN A 116 -3.27 -10.71 6.61
C GLN A 116 -4.00 -10.17 7.84
N ILE A 117 -3.62 -8.98 8.25
CA ILE A 117 -4.52 -8.16 9.05
C ILE A 117 -5.80 -8.09 8.21
N PRO A 118 -6.97 -8.51 8.71
CA PRO A 118 -8.16 -8.61 7.90
C PRO A 118 -8.54 -7.23 7.38
N VAL A 119 -8.37 -7.02 6.08
CA VAL A 119 -9.01 -5.90 5.38
C VAL A 119 -10.50 -6.23 5.36
N THR A 120 -11.26 -5.47 6.15
CA THR A 120 -12.73 -5.56 6.17
C THR A 120 -13.24 -5.32 4.76
N THR A 121 -14.02 -6.28 4.26
CA THR A 121 -14.64 -6.32 2.95
C THR A 121 -15.33 -5.01 2.61
N GLN A 122 -14.90 -4.35 1.52
CA GLN A 122 -15.77 -3.44 0.79
C GLN A 122 -16.41 -4.17 -0.39
N CYS A 123 -17.66 -3.77 -0.62
CA CYS A 123 -18.62 -4.27 -1.60
C CYS A 123 -18.01 -4.41 -3.01
N GLY A 124 -18.44 -5.47 -3.71
CA GLY A 124 -17.86 -5.92 -4.97
C GLY A 124 -17.78 -4.87 -6.07
N ILE A 125 -16.66 -4.89 -6.78
CA ILE A 125 -16.46 -4.27 -8.08
C ILE A 125 -15.93 -5.37 -8.99
N VAL A 126 -16.65 -5.64 -10.07
CA VAL A 126 -16.19 -6.49 -11.17
C VAL A 126 -15.18 -5.71 -12.02
N ASP A 127 -14.04 -6.32 -12.32
CA ASP A 127 -12.96 -5.69 -13.09
C ASP A 127 -13.36 -5.55 -14.58
N PRO A 128 -13.28 -4.35 -15.19
CA PRO A 128 -13.63 -4.16 -16.60
C PRO A 128 -12.51 -4.52 -17.60
N PHE A 129 -11.42 -5.15 -17.15
CA PHE A 129 -10.25 -5.48 -17.99
C PHE A 129 -9.87 -6.97 -17.93
N ASN A 130 -10.87 -7.85 -17.80
CA ASN A 130 -10.71 -9.24 -18.17
C ASN A 130 -11.84 -9.62 -19.15
N PRO A 131 -11.56 -9.97 -20.42
CA PRO A 131 -12.57 -10.56 -21.30
C PRO A 131 -13.07 -11.91 -20.75
#